data_AF-A0A1H2HCF9-F1
#
_entry.id   AF-A0A1H2HCF9-F1
#
_cell.length_a   1.000
_cell.length_b   1.000
_cell.length_c   1.000
_cell.angle_alpha   90.00
_cell.angle_beta   90.00
_cell.angle_gamma   90.00
#
_symmetry.space_group_name_H-M   'P 1'
#
loop_
_entity.id
_entity.type
_entity.pdbx_description
1 polymer ?
#
loop_
_entity_poly.entity_id
_entity_poly.type
_entity_poly.pdbx_seq_one_letter_code
_entity_poly.pdbx_strand_id
1 'polypeptide(L)'
;MPEMTVQVRWPDGQFRQYYSPSLVLHDHLAPGSYRVDDFRSRATTALEEASSRVRAKYGFACTSAAASAEAIAGDAGRHPDSAEVEVVSMYPPLPGAEVSTRVVASLRPGSTSGESAGESSLRPGSTSSESAGESSLGPGSTSSESAGEPSLRPGSTSGEDRSVAESGAISGGEDS
;
A
#
# COMPACT_ATOMS: atom_id res chain seq x y z
N MET A 1 -10.91 -1.86 7.64
CA MET A 1 -9.90 -2.70 6.96
C MET A 1 -8.57 -2.10 7.33
N PRO A 2 -7.62 -2.88 7.85
CA PRO A 2 -6.27 -2.39 8.03
C PRO A 2 -5.66 -2.07 6.66
N GLU A 3 -5.16 -0.85 6.52
CA GLU A 3 -4.29 -0.45 5.41
C GLU A 3 -2.86 -0.90 5.68
N MET A 4 -2.08 -1.04 4.62
CA MET A 4 -0.68 -1.44 4.70
C MET A 4 0.18 -0.74 3.66
N THR A 5 1.47 -0.86 3.86
CA THR A 5 2.50 -0.25 3.06
C THR A 5 3.65 -1.24 2.91
N VAL A 6 4.10 -1.46 1.68
CA VAL A 6 5.30 -2.26 1.38
C VAL A 6 6.45 -1.35 0.98
N GLN A 7 7.63 -1.60 1.54
CA GLN A 7 8.87 -0.96 1.14
C GLN A 7 9.72 -1.97 0.37
N VAL A 8 10.16 -1.58 -0.81
CA VAL A 8 11.05 -2.38 -1.66
C VAL A 8 12.31 -1.61 -2.01
N ARG A 9 13.39 -2.34 -2.28
CA ARG A 9 14.63 -1.84 -2.85
C ARG A 9 14.77 -2.41 -4.25
N TRP A 10 14.70 -1.53 -5.25
CA TRP A 10 14.91 -1.84 -6.66
C TRP A 10 16.40 -2.13 -6.95
N PRO A 11 16.73 -2.77 -8.09
CA PRO A 11 18.10 -3.20 -8.39
C PRO A 11 19.09 -2.04 -8.57
N ASP A 12 18.62 -0.82 -8.80
CA ASP A 12 19.43 0.40 -8.80
C ASP A 12 19.75 0.91 -7.38
N GLY A 13 19.20 0.27 -6.35
CA GLY A 13 19.37 0.63 -4.94
C GLY A 13 18.32 1.62 -4.43
N GLN A 14 17.38 2.08 -5.27
CA GLN A 14 16.32 2.98 -4.82
C GLN A 14 15.29 2.27 -3.97
N PHE A 15 14.95 2.91 -2.86
CA PHE A 15 13.85 2.50 -2.01
C PHE A 15 12.56 3.14 -2.53
N ARG A 16 11.55 2.30 -2.72
CA ARG A 16 10.19 2.70 -3.08
C ARG A 16 9.20 2.16 -2.07
N GLN A 17 8.13 2.89 -1.90
CA GLN A 17 7.07 2.55 -0.97
C GLN A 17 5.73 2.56 -1.71
N TYR A 18 4.95 1.49 -1.56
CA TYR A 18 3.65 1.33 -2.20
C TYR A 18 2.58 1.08 -1.16
N TYR A 19 1.41 1.68 -1.38
CA TYR A 19 0.27 1.58 -0.49
C TYR A 19 -0.65 0.44 -0.92
N SER A 20 -1.25 -0.24 0.06
CA SER A 20 -2.32 -1.21 -0.18
C SER A 20 -3.42 -1.02 0.88
N PRO A 21 -4.70 -0.87 0.47
CA PRO A 21 -5.83 -0.71 1.40
C PRO A 21 -6.21 -2.01 2.14
N SER A 22 -5.45 -3.08 1.97
CA SER A 22 -5.70 -4.39 2.56
C SER A 22 -4.41 -5.17 2.81
N LEU A 23 -4.43 -6.04 3.82
CA LEU A 23 -3.34 -6.96 4.15
C LEU A 23 -3.14 -8.11 3.14
N VAL A 24 -3.92 -8.15 2.05
CA VAL A 24 -3.81 -9.17 0.98
C VAL A 24 -2.39 -9.27 0.43
N LEU A 25 -1.64 -8.18 0.43
CA LEU A 25 -0.28 -8.17 -0.10
C LEU A 25 0.64 -9.14 0.67
N HIS A 26 0.36 -9.42 1.95
CA HIS A 26 1.09 -10.44 2.73
C HIS A 26 0.77 -11.89 2.31
N ASP A 27 -0.36 -12.12 1.63
CA ASP A 27 -0.71 -13.45 1.09
C ASP A 27 0.12 -13.80 -0.15
N HIS A 28 0.59 -12.77 -0.88
CA HIS A 28 1.31 -12.92 -2.17
C HIS A 28 2.81 -12.64 -2.07
N LEU A 29 3.20 -11.76 -1.16
CA LEU A 29 4.58 -11.29 -0.99
C LEU A 29 5.02 -11.43 0.47
N ALA A 30 6.30 -11.71 0.65
CA ALA A 30 6.96 -11.73 1.95
C ALA A 30 8.27 -10.91 1.85
N PRO A 31 8.87 -10.48 2.97
CA PRO A 31 10.19 -9.88 2.95
C PRO A 31 11.23 -10.85 2.35
N GLY A 32 12.02 -10.39 1.38
CA GLY A 32 12.97 -11.21 0.63
C GLY A 32 13.22 -10.72 -0.79
N SER A 33 14.05 -11.46 -1.54
CA SER A 33 14.39 -11.14 -2.92
C SER A 33 13.47 -11.83 -3.92
N TYR A 34 13.03 -11.08 -4.93
CA TYR A 34 12.19 -11.53 -6.03
C TYR A 34 12.77 -11.06 -7.36
N ARG A 35 12.45 -11.75 -8.45
CA ARG A 35 12.67 -11.19 -9.78
C ARG A 35 11.69 -10.05 -10.03
N VAL A 36 12.11 -9.04 -10.80
CA VAL A 36 11.27 -7.88 -11.13
C VAL A 36 9.92 -8.30 -11.74
N ASP A 37 9.92 -9.26 -12.67
CA ASP A 37 8.69 -9.78 -13.29
C ASP A 37 7.77 -10.52 -12.28
N ASP A 38 8.34 -11.42 -11.47
CA ASP A 38 7.60 -12.17 -10.46
C ASP A 38 7.01 -11.25 -9.38
N PHE A 39 7.80 -10.27 -8.92
CA PHE A 39 7.34 -9.24 -7.99
C PHE A 39 6.19 -8.42 -8.59
N ARG A 40 6.35 -7.93 -9.82
CA ARG A 40 5.32 -7.16 -10.52
C ARG A 40 4.04 -7.97 -10.63
N SER A 41 4.12 -9.22 -11.11
CA SER A 41 2.95 -10.07 -11.28
C SER A 41 2.21 -10.29 -9.95
N ARG A 42 2.93 -10.70 -8.90
CA ARG A 42 2.34 -10.95 -7.58
C ARG A 42 1.75 -9.70 -6.95
N ALA A 43 2.46 -8.57 -7.02
CA ALA A 43 1.99 -7.31 -6.47
C ALA A 43 0.74 -6.80 -7.19
N THR A 44 0.70 -6.87 -8.52
CA THR A 44 -0.48 -6.47 -9.31
C THR A 44 -1.69 -7.35 -8.97
N THR A 45 -1.52 -8.68 -8.94
CA THR A 45 -2.60 -9.61 -8.58
C THR A 45 -3.15 -9.33 -7.17
N ALA A 46 -2.26 -9.11 -6.19
CA ALA A 46 -2.65 -8.80 -4.82
C ALA A 46 -3.41 -7.46 -4.70
N LEU A 47 -3.01 -6.44 -5.46
CA LEU A 47 -3.67 -5.13 -5.46
C LEU A 47 -5.05 -5.17 -6.13
N GLU A 48 -5.22 -5.97 -7.20
CA GLU A 48 -6.52 -6.24 -7.82
C GLU A 48 -7.47 -6.96 -6.85
N GLU A 49 -6.97 -7.96 -6.13
CA GLU A 49 -7.72 -8.67 -5.11
C GLU A 49 -8.09 -7.73 -3.94
N ALA A 50 -7.15 -6.90 -3.47
CA ALA A 50 -7.41 -5.88 -2.45
C ALA A 50 -8.53 -4.92 -2.89
N SER A 51 -8.48 -4.41 -4.12
CA SER A 51 -9.51 -3.56 -4.70
C SER A 51 -10.87 -4.26 -4.77
N SER A 52 -10.89 -5.54 -5.15
CA SER A 52 -12.10 -6.36 -5.18
C SER A 52 -12.72 -6.53 -3.80
N ARG A 53 -11.90 -6.77 -2.76
CA ARG A 53 -12.37 -6.85 -1.36
C ARG A 53 -12.95 -5.51 -0.88
N VAL A 54 -12.31 -4.38 -1.20
CA VAL A 54 -12.83 -3.04 -0.88
C VAL A 54 -14.15 -2.79 -1.59
N ARG A 55 -14.25 -3.09 -2.89
CA ARG A 55 -15.49 -2.93 -3.67
C ARG A 55 -16.63 -3.77 -3.10
N ALA A 56 -16.36 -5.01 -2.70
CA ALA A 56 -17.36 -5.87 -2.07
C ALA A 56 -17.86 -5.32 -0.73
N LYS A 57 -16.98 -4.68 0.06
CA LYS A 57 -17.32 -4.14 1.38
C LYS A 57 -17.95 -2.75 1.36
N TYR A 58 -17.53 -1.90 0.43
CA TYR A 58 -17.87 -0.46 0.43
C TYR A 58 -18.63 -0.02 -0.83
N GLY A 59 -18.74 -0.86 -1.87
CA GLY A 59 -19.49 -0.56 -3.09
C GLY A 59 -18.73 0.25 -4.15
N PHE A 60 -17.49 0.67 -3.89
CA PHE A 60 -16.70 1.52 -4.79
C PHE A 60 -15.33 0.91 -5.10
N ALA A 61 -14.80 1.18 -6.30
CA ALA A 61 -13.45 0.78 -6.68
C ALA A 61 -12.40 1.63 -5.97
N CYS A 62 -11.30 1.01 -5.54
CA CYS A 62 -10.26 1.70 -4.80
C CYS A 62 -9.22 2.32 -5.75
N THR A 63 -9.21 3.64 -5.87
CA THR A 63 -8.25 4.37 -6.74
C THR A 63 -6.81 4.25 -6.24
N SER A 64 -6.58 4.13 -4.93
CA SER A 64 -5.23 4.01 -4.37
C SER A 64 -4.57 2.65 -4.64
N ALA A 65 -5.36 1.57 -4.72
CA ALA A 65 -4.85 0.26 -5.13
C ALA A 65 -4.42 0.26 -6.61
N ALA A 66 -5.24 0.86 -7.48
CA ALA A 66 -4.92 1.01 -8.90
C ALA A 66 -3.65 1.86 -9.11
N ALA A 67 -3.57 3.02 -8.45
CA ALA A 67 -2.40 3.89 -8.53
C ALA A 67 -1.10 3.18 -8.08
N SER A 68 -1.19 2.33 -7.06
CA SER A 68 -0.02 1.55 -6.61
C SER A 68 0.38 0.47 -7.60
N ALA A 69 -0.58 -0.20 -8.25
CA ALA A 69 -0.31 -1.19 -9.29
C ALA A 69 0.35 -0.54 -10.52
N GLU A 70 -0.13 0.64 -10.93
CA GLU A 70 0.46 1.43 -12.01
C GLU A 70 1.88 1.90 -11.66
N ALA A 71 2.10 2.37 -10.43
CA ALA A 71 3.42 2.78 -9.97
C ALA A 71 4.41 1.60 -9.97
N ILE A 72 3.98 0.42 -9.50
CA ILE A 72 4.81 -0.79 -9.52
C ILE A 72 5.13 -1.21 -10.95
N ALA A 73 4.15 -1.21 -11.86
CA ALA A 73 4.39 -1.54 -13.27
C ALA A 73 5.34 -0.54 -13.95
N GLY A 74 5.19 0.75 -13.64
CA GLY A 74 6.03 1.82 -14.19
C GLY A 74 7.46 1.81 -13.66
N ASP A 75 7.67 1.47 -12.38
CA ASP A 75 9.01 1.28 -11.82
C ASP A 75 9.63 -0.04 -12.33
N ALA A 76 8.87 -1.15 -12.36
CA ALA A 76 9.33 -2.43 -12.90
C ALA A 76 9.81 -2.32 -14.35
N GLY A 77 9.09 -1.57 -15.20
CA GLY A 77 9.47 -1.36 -16.59
C GLY A 77 10.78 -0.59 -16.80
N ARG A 78 11.36 0.01 -15.75
CA ARG A 78 12.68 0.67 -15.79
C ARG A 78 13.84 -0.30 -15.53
N HIS A 79 13.52 -1.53 -15.14
CA HIS A 79 14.48 -2.55 -14.76
C HIS A 79 14.29 -3.79 -15.63
N PRO A 80 15.34 -4.62 -15.83
CA PRO A 80 15.17 -5.87 -16.56
C PRO A 80 14.38 -6.87 -15.72
N ASP A 81 13.53 -7.67 -16.37
CA ASP A 81 12.67 -8.69 -15.74
C ASP A 81 13.45 -9.76 -14.95
N SER A 82 14.74 -9.92 -15.26
CA SER A 82 15.67 -10.83 -14.57
C SER A 82 16.41 -10.21 -13.40
N ALA A 83 16.33 -8.89 -13.20
CA ALA A 83 16.94 -8.26 -12.03
C ALA A 83 16.19 -8.62 -10.75
N GLU A 84 16.88 -8.44 -9.62
CA GLU A 84 16.34 -8.71 -8.30
C GLU A 84 15.83 -7.43 -7.64
N VAL A 85 14.61 -7.50 -7.12
CA VAL A 85 14.01 -6.51 -6.24
C VAL A 85 13.87 -7.12 -4.85
N GLU A 86 14.24 -6.38 -3.82
CA GLU A 86 14.18 -6.83 -2.43
C GLU A 86 12.98 -6.18 -1.74
N VAL A 87 12.07 -6.99 -1.21
CA VAL A 87 11.03 -6.54 -0.29
C VAL A 87 11.66 -6.39 1.09
N VAL A 88 11.83 -5.14 1.52
CA VAL A 88 12.57 -4.78 2.74
C VAL A 88 11.68 -4.88 3.97
N SER A 89 10.48 -4.33 3.88
CA SER A 89 9.53 -4.35 4.99
C SER A 89 8.09 -4.21 4.52
N MET A 90 7.17 -4.72 5.33
CA MET A 90 5.73 -4.59 5.14
C MET A 90 5.10 -4.18 6.46
N TYR A 91 4.36 -3.07 6.46
CA TYR A 91 3.75 -2.50 7.66
C TYR A 91 2.25 -2.26 7.46
N PRO A 92 1.38 -2.61 8.42
CA PRO A 92 1.71 -3.29 9.67
C PRO A 92 2.12 -4.77 9.42
N PRO A 93 2.98 -5.33 10.30
CA PRO A 93 3.27 -6.76 10.26
C PRO A 93 2.00 -7.56 10.56
N LEU A 94 1.89 -8.77 10.00
CA LEU A 94 0.81 -9.68 10.39
C LEU A 94 0.92 -10.02 11.89
N PRO A 95 -0.20 -10.07 12.64
CA PRO A 95 -0.18 -10.51 14.03
C PRO A 95 0.36 -11.94 14.10
N GLY A 96 1.52 -12.12 14.73
CA GLY A 96 2.27 -13.38 14.78
C GLY A 96 3.63 -13.37 14.06
N ALA A 97 3.98 -12.28 13.34
CA ALA A 97 5.30 -12.10 12.73
C ALA A 97 6.35 -11.43 13.67
N GLU A 98 5.93 -10.95 14.84
CA GLU A 98 6.78 -10.62 16.00
C GLU A 98 7.01 -11.93 16.80
N VAL A 99 8.19 -12.44 17.15
CA VAL A 99 9.55 -11.92 17.26
C VAL A 99 10.51 -13.12 17.15
N SER A 100 11.26 -13.29 16.06
CA SER A 100 12.45 -14.17 16.09
C SER A 100 13.67 -13.36 16.50
N THR A 101 13.57 -12.68 17.65
CA THR A 101 14.75 -12.29 18.39
C THR A 101 15.40 -13.58 18.85
N ARG A 102 16.66 -13.82 18.44
CA ARG A 102 17.47 -14.85 19.08
C ARG A 102 17.53 -14.50 20.57
N VAL A 103 16.66 -15.11 21.35
CA VAL A 103 16.89 -15.30 22.78
C VAL A 103 18.07 -16.27 22.85
N VAL A 104 19.28 -15.73 22.94
CA VAL A 104 20.40 -16.49 23.49
C VAL A 104 20.12 -16.66 24.98
N ALA A 105 19.35 -17.69 25.28
CA ALA A 105 19.25 -18.25 26.60
C ALA A 105 20.63 -18.78 27.00
N SER A 106 21.40 -17.95 27.71
CA SER A 106 22.55 -18.38 28.50
C SER A 106 22.20 -18.26 29.97
N LEU A 107 21.49 -19.27 30.45
CA LEU A 107 21.62 -19.95 31.75
C LEU A 107 22.24 -19.16 32.91
N ARG A 108 21.42 -18.90 33.95
CA ARG A 108 21.78 -19.31 35.31
C ARG A 108 20.52 -19.51 36.18
N PRO A 109 20.24 -20.74 36.65
CA PRO A 109 19.28 -20.95 37.73
C PRO A 109 19.97 -20.57 39.05
N GLY A 110 19.32 -19.71 39.81
CA GLY A 110 19.80 -19.26 41.11
C GLY A 110 18.63 -18.84 41.97
N SER A 111 17.93 -19.84 42.52
CA SER A 111 17.00 -19.70 43.63
C SER A 111 17.62 -18.90 44.77
N THR A 112 16.89 -17.93 45.35
CA THR A 112 16.69 -17.87 46.80
C THR A 112 15.35 -17.21 47.11
N SER A 113 14.55 -17.91 47.92
CA SER A 113 13.30 -17.48 48.53
C SER A 113 13.44 -16.22 49.40
N GLY A 114 12.32 -15.54 49.66
CA GLY A 114 12.22 -14.51 50.70
C GLY A 114 10.79 -13.98 50.82
N GLU A 115 10.07 -14.47 51.81
CA GLU A 115 8.68 -14.17 52.12
C GLU A 115 8.42 -12.73 52.61
N SER A 116 7.13 -12.39 52.57
CA SER A 116 6.36 -11.70 53.62
C SER A 116 6.24 -10.17 53.64
N ALA A 117 4.96 -9.78 53.48
CA ALA A 117 4.19 -8.83 54.29
C ALA A 117 4.47 -7.31 54.18
N GLY A 118 3.37 -6.55 54.11
CA GLY A 118 3.33 -5.08 54.16
C GLY A 118 2.39 -4.55 53.08
N GLU A 119 1.08 -4.73 53.23
CA GLU A 119 0.17 -3.83 53.95
C GLU A 119 -0.03 -2.48 53.25
N SER A 120 -1.26 -2.33 52.79
CA SER A 120 -2.04 -1.13 52.49
C SER A 120 -1.43 0.22 52.89
N SER A 121 -1.40 1.17 51.94
CA SER A 121 -1.65 2.57 52.27
C SER A 121 -2.21 3.36 51.09
N LEU A 122 -3.44 3.80 51.32
CA LEU A 122 -4.25 4.70 50.53
C LEU A 122 -3.61 6.08 50.45
N ARG A 123 -3.60 6.69 49.26
CA ARG A 123 -3.69 8.16 49.12
C ARG A 123 -4.56 8.53 47.92
N PRO A 124 -5.83 8.91 48.14
CA PRO A 124 -6.58 9.72 47.20
C PRO A 124 -6.18 11.19 47.40
N GLY A 125 -5.93 11.91 46.31
CA GLY A 125 -5.67 13.34 46.40
C GLY A 125 -5.15 13.95 45.12
N SER A 126 -6.06 14.35 44.24
CA SER A 126 -5.88 15.57 43.44
C SER A 126 -7.26 16.12 43.15
N THR A 127 -7.62 17.11 43.94
CA THR A 127 -8.81 17.95 43.81
C THR A 127 -8.60 18.92 42.66
N SER A 128 -9.63 19.08 41.85
CA SER A 128 -10.10 20.30 41.20
C SER A 128 -9.09 21.24 40.53
N SER A 129 -9.35 21.61 39.28
CA SER A 129 -9.84 22.96 38.99
C SER A 129 -10.33 23.08 37.55
N GLU A 130 -11.49 23.71 37.45
CA GLU A 130 -12.18 24.16 36.25
C GLU A 130 -11.35 25.27 35.56
N SER A 131 -11.29 25.26 34.23
CA SER A 131 -10.99 26.46 33.45
C SER A 131 -11.93 26.53 32.24
N ALA A 132 -12.78 27.55 32.31
CA ALA A 132 -13.73 27.99 31.32
C ALA A 132 -13.04 28.64 30.11
N GLY A 133 -13.76 28.66 28.99
CA GLY A 133 -13.53 29.56 27.84
C GLY A 133 -12.35 29.13 26.96
N GLU A 134 -12.39 29.21 25.64
CA GLU A 134 -13.22 30.08 24.81
C GLU A 134 -13.23 29.48 23.40
N SER A 135 -14.44 29.33 22.86
CA SER A 135 -14.68 28.97 21.47
C SER A 135 -14.25 30.14 20.58
N SER A 136 -13.04 30.11 20.03
CA SER A 136 -12.65 31.01 18.96
C SER A 136 -13.04 30.41 17.61
N LEU A 137 -14.26 30.73 17.20
CA LEU A 137 -14.69 30.73 15.80
C LEU A 137 -13.86 31.78 15.06
N GLY A 138 -12.99 31.35 14.16
CA GLY A 138 -12.36 32.26 13.19
C GLY A 138 -13.17 32.28 11.89
N PRO A 139 -13.90 33.36 11.56
CA PRO A 139 -14.31 33.64 10.19
C PRO A 139 -13.22 34.51 9.54
N GLY A 140 -12.48 33.95 8.59
CA GLY A 140 -11.37 34.65 7.95
C GLY A 140 -11.10 34.18 6.52
N SER A 141 -11.90 34.69 5.60
CA SER A 141 -11.50 35.11 4.25
C SER A 141 -10.87 34.09 3.30
N THR A 142 -11.67 33.60 2.34
CA THR A 142 -11.16 33.30 0.99
C THR A 142 -11.92 34.14 -0.03
N SER A 143 -11.50 35.38 -0.20
CA SER A 143 -11.75 36.12 -1.43
C SER A 143 -10.61 35.82 -2.39
N SER A 144 -10.91 35.30 -3.58
CA SER A 144 -10.48 35.88 -4.86
C SER A 144 -10.92 34.97 -6.00
N GLU A 145 -12.05 35.38 -6.57
CA GLU A 145 -12.41 35.14 -7.96
C GLU A 145 -11.29 35.70 -8.85
N SER A 146 -10.70 34.86 -9.71
CA SER A 146 -9.87 35.33 -10.83
C SER A 146 -10.48 34.80 -12.11
N ALA A 147 -11.33 35.64 -12.67
CA ALA A 147 -11.73 35.60 -14.05
C ALA A 147 -10.48 35.77 -14.93
N GLY A 148 -10.19 34.73 -15.71
CA GLY A 148 -9.19 34.73 -16.76
C GLY A 148 -9.76 34.05 -18.00
N GLU A 149 -10.70 34.70 -18.65
CA GLU A 149 -10.87 34.59 -20.11
C GLU A 149 -9.72 35.39 -20.74
N PRO A 150 -9.06 34.93 -21.83
CA PRO A 150 -9.64 35.17 -23.15
C PRO A 150 -9.36 34.08 -24.22
N SER A 151 -10.41 33.82 -24.99
CA SER A 151 -10.43 33.89 -26.47
C SER A 151 -9.76 32.83 -27.38
N LEU A 152 -10.65 32.14 -28.12
CA LEU A 152 -10.68 31.93 -29.59
C LEU A 152 -9.57 31.02 -30.21
N ARG A 153 -9.86 29.76 -30.57
CA ARG A 153 -10.36 29.19 -31.88
C ARG A 153 -9.37 29.37 -33.08
N PRO A 154 -9.36 28.54 -34.16
CA PRO A 154 -10.28 27.44 -34.58
C PRO A 154 -9.60 26.16 -35.18
N GLY A 155 -10.42 25.10 -35.38
CA GLY A 155 -10.49 24.30 -36.62
C GLY A 155 -9.39 23.28 -36.96
N SER A 156 -9.78 22.01 -37.10
CA SER A 156 -9.57 21.27 -38.36
C SER A 156 -10.41 19.99 -38.40
N THR A 157 -11.19 19.91 -39.48
CA THR A 157 -11.99 18.79 -39.94
C THR A 157 -11.13 17.90 -40.83
N SER A 158 -11.16 16.58 -40.67
CA SER A 158 -10.97 15.54 -41.71
C SER A 158 -10.99 14.17 -41.00
N GLY A 159 -11.71 13.13 -41.40
CA GLY A 159 -12.24 12.81 -42.72
C GLY A 159 -11.25 11.99 -43.52
N GLU A 160 -11.13 10.69 -43.23
CA GLU A 160 -10.58 9.62 -44.09
C GLU A 160 -11.06 8.29 -43.49
N ASP A 161 -12.07 7.61 -44.03
CA ASP A 161 -12.16 6.85 -45.29
C ASP A 161 -11.17 5.67 -45.37
N ARG A 162 -11.78 4.47 -45.29
CA ARG A 162 -11.39 3.19 -45.90
C ARG A 162 -9.98 2.65 -45.66
N SER A 163 -9.94 1.43 -45.12
CA SER A 163 -9.30 0.31 -45.86
C SER A 163 -9.91 -1.04 -45.49
N VAL A 164 -10.29 -1.73 -46.55
CA VAL A 164 -10.78 -3.10 -46.69
C VAL A 164 -9.62 -4.11 -46.63
N ALA A 165 -9.88 -5.28 -46.04
CA ALA A 165 -9.31 -6.61 -46.34
C ALA A 165 -9.95 -7.56 -45.29
N GLU A 166 -10.96 -8.38 -45.58
CA GLU A 166 -11.02 -9.52 -46.50
C GLU A 166 -9.73 -10.35 -46.58
N SER A 167 -9.90 -11.67 -46.41
CA SER A 167 -8.93 -12.77 -46.57
C SER A 167 -8.21 -13.16 -45.27
N GLY A 168 -8.29 -14.38 -44.76
CA GLY A 168 -8.86 -15.60 -45.31
C GLY A 168 -8.87 -16.72 -44.27
N ALA A 169 -9.78 -17.65 -44.48
CA ALA A 169 -9.82 -18.93 -43.80
C ALA A 169 -8.50 -19.70 -44.00
N ILE A 170 -8.01 -20.31 -42.93
CA ILE A 170 -7.28 -21.59 -43.03
C ILE A 170 -7.95 -22.60 -42.11
N SER A 171 -9.00 -23.24 -42.63
CA SER A 171 -9.34 -24.60 -42.22
C SER A 171 -8.29 -25.53 -42.82
N GLY A 172 -7.60 -26.25 -41.96
CA GLY A 172 -6.65 -27.30 -42.34
C GLY A 172 -6.54 -28.27 -41.19
N GLY A 173 -7.56 -29.10 -41.00
CA GLY A 173 -7.47 -30.31 -40.23
C GLY A 173 -6.91 -31.41 -41.12
N GLU A 174 -5.88 -32.10 -40.65
CA GLU A 174 -5.43 -33.43 -41.05
C GLU A 174 -4.17 -33.73 -40.22
N ASP A 175 -4.32 -34.52 -39.16
CA ASP A 175 -3.42 -35.65 -38.87
C ASP A 175 -3.97 -36.48 -37.69
N SER A 176 -3.92 -37.81 -37.85
CA SER A 176 -4.29 -38.92 -36.95
C SER A 176 -5.74 -39.45 -36.99
#